data_AF-A0A6L9F3A3-F1
#
_entry.id   AF-A0A6L9F3A3-F1
#
_cell.length_a   1.000
_cell.length_b   1.000
_cell.length_c   1.000
_cell.angle_alpha   90.00
_cell.angle_beta   90.00
_cell.angle_gamma   90.00
#
_symmetry.space_group_name_H-M   'P 1'
#
loop_
_entity.id
_entity.type
_entity.pdbx_description
1 polymer ?
#
loop_
_entity_poly.entity_id
_entity_poly.type
_entity_poly.pdbx_seq_one_letter_code
_entity_poly.pdbx_strand_id
1 'polypeptide(L)'
;MVILKKIKGSSLIETMIATVLIVIIFMVASLTLNNLFNNTIKYNTIDIETYVNKLEYQYQHQSLKLPYKETYGGWELSISQKTQAELPVILIEANHPENNRTLKRIIPF
;
A
#
# COMPACT_ATOMS: atom_id res chain seq x y z
N MET A 1 24.67 55.70 -33.32
CA MET A 1 25.14 55.59 -31.93
C MET A 1 24.49 54.36 -31.32
N VAL A 2 25.24 53.28 -31.12
CA VAL A 2 24.70 52.01 -30.62
C VAL A 2 24.84 52.01 -29.10
N ILE A 3 23.72 52.03 -28.38
CA ILE A 3 23.69 52.10 -26.92
C ILE A 3 23.89 50.68 -26.37
N LEU A 4 25.09 50.38 -25.88
CA LEU A 4 25.35 49.19 -25.07
C LEU A 4 24.74 49.40 -23.67
N LYS A 5 23.48 48.97 -23.51
CA LYS A 5 22.76 49.05 -22.23
C LYS A 5 23.32 47.97 -21.30
N LYS A 6 24.12 48.35 -20.30
CA LYS A 6 24.64 47.44 -19.27
C LYS A 6 23.48 46.80 -18.50
N ILE A 7 23.26 45.50 -18.70
CA ILE A 7 22.31 44.73 -17.90
C ILE A 7 22.90 44.64 -16.48
N LYS A 8 22.12 45.03 -15.44
CA LYS A 8 22.59 44.91 -14.06
C LYS A 8 22.81 43.42 -13.76
N GLY A 9 24.07 43.02 -13.56
CA GLY A 9 24.47 41.63 -13.27
C GLY A 9 23.76 41.00 -12.05
N SER A 10 23.20 41.83 -11.17
CA SER A 10 22.33 41.41 -10.07
C SER A 10 21.16 40.53 -10.52
N SER A 11 20.54 40.82 -11.67
CA SER A 11 19.39 40.05 -12.18
C SER A 11 19.75 38.64 -12.67
N LEU A 12 20.98 38.46 -13.15
CA LEU A 12 21.46 37.17 -13.65
C LEU A 12 21.74 36.22 -12.47
N ILE A 13 22.37 36.75 -11.40
CA ILE A 13 22.61 35.99 -10.17
C ILE A 13 21.30 35.60 -9.50
N GLU A 14 20.33 36.51 -9.43
CA GLU A 14 18.99 36.24 -8.89
C GLU A 14 18.28 35.12 -9.67
N THR A 15 18.33 35.18 -11.00
CA THR A 15 17.74 34.13 -11.85
C THR A 15 18.44 32.79 -11.65
N MET A 16 19.77 32.79 -11.53
CA MET A 16 20.54 31.57 -11.29
C MET A 16 20.17 30.94 -9.94
N ILE A 17 20.10 31.73 -8.87
CA ILE A 17 19.69 31.26 -7.54
C ILE A 17 18.27 30.68 -7.60
N ALA A 18 17.33 31.36 -8.26
CA ALA A 18 15.97 30.88 -8.42
C ALA A 18 15.92 29.52 -9.15
N THR A 19 16.70 29.35 -10.22
CA THR A 19 16.76 28.06 -10.93
C THR A 19 17.32 26.93 -10.07
N VAL A 20 18.35 27.19 -9.26
CA VAL A 20 18.90 26.21 -8.32
C VAL A 20 17.87 25.81 -7.27
N LEU A 21 17.14 26.78 -6.71
CA LEU A 21 16.07 26.51 -5.75
C LEU A 21 14.95 25.65 -6.36
N ILE A 22 14.54 25.95 -7.60
CA ILE A 22 13.54 25.14 -8.31
C ILE A 22 14.02 23.69 -8.47
N VAL A 23 15.27 23.48 -8.89
CA VAL A 23 15.84 22.13 -9.03
C VAL A 23 15.85 21.37 -7.70
N ILE A 24 16.21 22.03 -6.60
CA ILE A 24 16.19 21.43 -5.26
C ILE A 24 14.77 21.01 -4.88
N ILE A 25 13.78 21.87 -5.10
CA ILE A 25 12.38 21.56 -4.79
C ILE A 25 11.90 20.35 -5.60
N PHE A 26 12.20 20.29 -6.90
CA PHE A 26 11.84 19.15 -7.73
C PHE A 26 12.51 17.86 -7.27
N MET A 27 13.77 17.92 -6.83
CA MET A 27 14.48 16.78 -6.29
C MET A 27 13.80 16.25 -5.02
N VAL A 28 13.50 17.13 -4.06
CA VAL A 28 12.79 16.76 -2.82
C VAL A 28 11.42 16.18 -3.14
N ALA A 29 10.65 16.83 -4.01
CA ALA A 29 9.32 16.35 -4.41
C ALA A 29 9.39 14.95 -5.06
N SER A 30 10.38 14.70 -5.92
CA SER A 30 10.58 13.41 -6.57
C SER A 30 10.93 12.31 -5.58
N LEU A 31 11.81 12.60 -4.63
CA LEU A 31 12.17 11.66 -3.55
C LEU A 31 10.97 11.36 -2.65
N THR A 32 10.19 12.39 -2.29
CA THR A 32 8.95 12.21 -1.52
C THR A 32 7.95 11.35 -2.28
N LEU A 33 7.72 11.62 -3.56
CA LEU A 33 6.80 10.85 -4.40
C LEU A 33 7.24 9.39 -4.53
N ASN A 34 8.54 9.15 -4.77
CA ASN A 34 9.09 7.79 -4.86
C ASN A 34 8.88 7.01 -3.55
N ASN A 35 9.10 7.65 -2.41
CA ASN A 35 8.87 7.03 -1.10
C ASN A 35 7.39 6.71 -0.87
N LEU A 36 6.49 7.64 -1.20
CA LEU A 36 5.04 7.41 -1.11
C LEU A 36 4.62 6.25 -2.00
N PHE A 37 5.04 6.24 -3.26
CA PHE A 37 4.71 5.19 -4.22
C PHE A 37 5.22 3.81 -3.77
N ASN A 38 6.49 3.72 -3.34
CA ASN A 38 7.06 2.47 -2.83
C ASN A 38 6.32 1.96 -1.59
N ASN A 39 5.91 2.86 -0.69
CA ASN A 39 5.11 2.48 0.47
C ASN A 39 3.73 1.98 0.04
N THR A 40 3.05 2.66 -0.88
CA THR A 40 1.75 2.20 -1.39
C THR A 40 1.84 0.80 -2.00
N ILE A 41 2.87 0.49 -2.79
CA ILE A 41 3.05 -0.86 -3.36
C ILE A 41 3.35 -1.88 -2.26
N LYS A 42 4.31 -1.60 -1.36
CA LYS A 42 4.72 -2.54 -0.30
C LYS A 42 3.58 -2.88 0.67
N TYR A 43 2.64 -1.95 0.86
CA TYR A 43 1.53 -2.11 1.79
C TYR A 43 0.18 -2.29 1.09
N ASN A 44 0.17 -2.53 -0.21
CA ASN A 44 -1.07 -2.78 -0.94
C ASN A 44 -1.70 -4.09 -0.47
N THR A 45 -2.80 -4.00 0.29
CA THR A 45 -3.57 -5.15 0.76
C THR A 45 -4.72 -5.52 -0.17
N ILE A 46 -4.92 -4.80 -1.29
CA ILE A 46 -6.05 -5.03 -2.21
C ILE A 46 -6.05 -6.45 -2.75
N ASP A 47 -4.88 -7.01 -3.08
CA ASP A 47 -4.78 -8.37 -3.62
C ASP A 47 -5.18 -9.43 -2.59
N ILE A 48 -4.71 -9.29 -1.34
CA ILE A 48 -5.05 -10.22 -0.26
C ILE A 48 -6.51 -10.06 0.18
N GLU A 49 -7.04 -8.83 0.20
CA GLU A 49 -8.46 -8.57 0.48
C GLU A 49 -9.37 -9.18 -0.59
N THR A 50 -9.00 -9.05 -1.87
CA THR A 50 -9.72 -9.69 -2.98
C THR A 50 -9.69 -11.21 -2.85
N TYR A 51 -8.54 -11.76 -2.47
CA TYR A 51 -8.39 -13.20 -2.23
C TYR A 51 -9.24 -13.69 -1.06
N VAL A 52 -9.25 -12.98 0.06
CA VAL A 52 -10.11 -13.26 1.22
C VAL A 52 -11.59 -13.19 0.85
N ASN A 53 -12.00 -12.18 0.06
CA ASN A 53 -13.38 -12.07 -0.43
C ASN A 53 -13.77 -13.27 -1.32
N LYS A 54 -12.85 -13.77 -2.15
CA LYS A 54 -13.08 -14.97 -2.96
C LYS A 54 -13.25 -16.22 -2.09
N LEU A 55 -12.42 -16.38 -1.05
CA LEU A 55 -12.54 -17.50 -0.11
C LEU A 55 -13.85 -17.45 0.67
N GLU A 56 -14.28 -16.26 1.07
CA GLU A 56 -15.59 -16.03 1.69
C GLU A 56 -16.73 -16.45 0.76
N TYR A 57 -16.69 -16.05 -0.52
CA TYR A 57 -17.68 -16.45 -1.51
C TYR A 57 -17.71 -17.98 -1.73
N GLN A 58 -16.54 -18.62 -1.83
CA GLN A 58 -16.42 -20.09 -1.99
C GLN A 58 -16.96 -20.85 -0.78
N TYR A 59 -16.77 -20.30 0.43
CA TYR A 59 -17.34 -20.86 1.64
C TYR A 59 -18.87 -20.77 1.66
N GLN A 60 -19.45 -19.60 1.33
CA GLN A 60 -20.90 -19.42 1.26
C GLN A 60 -21.57 -20.39 0.27
N HIS A 61 -20.90 -20.71 -0.83
CA HIS A 61 -21.38 -21.66 -1.84
C HIS A 61 -20.92 -23.10 -1.59
N GLN A 62 -20.56 -23.44 -0.34
CA GLN A 62 -20.18 -24.79 0.13
C GLN A 62 -19.05 -25.47 -0.67
N SER A 63 -18.29 -24.68 -1.43
CA SER A 63 -17.21 -25.18 -2.30
C SER A 63 -15.87 -25.26 -1.58
N LEU A 64 -15.81 -24.78 -0.33
CA LEU A 64 -14.61 -24.76 0.50
C LEU A 64 -14.76 -25.73 1.69
N LYS A 65 -13.86 -26.72 1.77
CA LYS A 65 -13.79 -27.64 2.92
C LYS A 65 -12.90 -27.05 4.00
N LEU A 66 -13.40 -27.03 5.23
CA LEU A 66 -12.65 -26.60 6.41
C LEU A 66 -12.05 -27.79 7.18
N PRO A 67 -10.91 -27.61 7.88
CA PRO A 67 -10.09 -26.41 7.94
C PRO A 67 -9.27 -26.21 6.65
N TYR A 68 -9.12 -24.95 6.23
CA TYR A 68 -8.36 -24.59 5.04
C TYR A 68 -7.12 -23.80 5.43
N LYS A 69 -5.96 -24.18 4.89
CA LYS A 69 -4.70 -23.47 5.05
C LYS A 69 -4.04 -23.30 3.70
N GLU A 70 -3.60 -22.09 3.40
CA GLU A 70 -2.92 -21.80 2.15
C GLU A 70 -1.94 -20.65 2.33
N THR A 71 -0.90 -20.63 1.51
CA THR A 71 0.05 -19.52 1.43
C THR A 71 -0.17 -18.79 0.11
N TYR A 72 -0.53 -17.51 0.15
CA TYR A 72 -0.73 -16.69 -1.04
C TYR A 72 0.14 -15.42 -0.97
N GLY A 73 1.08 -15.29 -1.90
CA GLY A 73 1.91 -14.08 -2.03
C GLY A 73 2.69 -13.70 -0.77
N GLY A 74 3.16 -14.69 0.00
CA GLY A 74 3.85 -14.47 1.28
C GLY A 74 2.92 -14.35 2.50
N TRP A 75 1.61 -14.33 2.32
CA TRP A 75 0.63 -14.38 3.41
C TRP A 75 0.25 -15.81 3.75
N GLU A 76 0.25 -16.16 5.04
CA GLU A 76 -0.32 -17.41 5.55
C GLU A 76 -1.79 -17.20 5.88
N LEU A 77 -2.68 -17.84 5.11
CA LEU A 77 -4.11 -17.83 5.35
C LEU A 77 -4.53 -19.11 6.09
N SER A 78 -5.36 -18.93 7.11
CA SER A 78 -6.00 -20.02 7.84
C SER A 78 -7.47 -19.72 8.04
N ILE A 79 -8.31 -20.68 7.66
CA ILE A 79 -9.76 -20.61 7.84
C ILE A 79 -10.14 -21.72 8.80
N SER A 80 -10.66 -21.30 9.96
CA SER A 80 -11.08 -22.20 11.03
C SER A 80 -12.51 -21.88 11.48
N GLN A 81 -13.27 -22.91 11.81
CA GLN A 81 -14.53 -22.74 12.53
C GLN A 81 -14.23 -22.57 14.01
N LYS A 82 -14.73 -21.49 14.61
CA LYS A 82 -14.73 -21.29 16.06
C LYS A 82 -16.16 -21.06 16.52
N THR A 83 -16.48 -21.44 17.74
CA THR A 83 -17.74 -21.07 18.38
C THR A 83 -17.50 -19.81 19.18
N GLN A 84 -18.19 -18.71 18.84
CA GLN A 84 -18.12 -17.47 19.60
C GLN A 84 -19.53 -17.11 20.06
N ALA A 85 -19.72 -17.04 21.38
CA ALA A 85 -21.00 -16.73 22.03
C ALA A 85 -22.16 -17.61 21.50
N GLU A 86 -22.00 -18.93 21.57
CA GLU A 86 -23.02 -19.95 21.24
C GLU A 86 -23.44 -20.05 19.77
N LEU A 87 -22.83 -19.26 18.87
CA LEU A 87 -23.03 -19.34 17.42
C LEU A 87 -21.76 -19.88 16.75
N PRO A 88 -21.86 -20.81 15.78
CA PRO A 88 -20.71 -21.20 14.98
C PRO A 88 -20.32 -20.00 14.11
N VAL A 89 -19.04 -19.63 14.11
CA VAL A 89 -18.49 -18.52 13.30
C VAL A 89 -17.27 -19.00 12.53
N ILE A 90 -17.06 -18.47 11.33
CA ILE A 90 -15.84 -18.71 10.56
C ILE A 90 -14.85 -17.60 10.85
N LEU A 91 -13.66 -17.99 11.28
CA LEU A 91 -12.53 -17.10 11.47
C LEU A 91 -11.56 -17.29 10.31
N ILE A 92 -11.44 -16.25 9.48
CA ILE A 92 -10.41 -16.14 8.45
C ILE A 92 -9.28 -15.30 9.03
N GLU A 93 -8.12 -15.90 9.26
CA GLU A 93 -6.90 -15.21 9.68
C GLU A 93 -5.88 -15.25 8.54
N ALA A 94 -5.46 -14.07 8.07
CA ALA A 94 -4.34 -13.93 7.14
C ALA A 94 -3.19 -13.20 7.84
N ASN A 95 -2.06 -13.87 7.99
CA ASN A 95 -0.87 -13.36 8.67
C ASN A 95 0.25 -13.15 7.65
N HIS A 96 0.87 -11.97 7.64
CA HIS A 96 2.12 -11.77 6.90
C HIS A 96 3.32 -11.95 7.83
N PRO A 97 4.10 -13.04 7.70
CA PRO A 97 5.23 -13.34 8.58
C PRO A 97 6.29 -12.24 8.58
N GLU A 98 6.50 -11.51 7.47
CA GLU A 98 7.54 -10.46 7.42
C GLU A 98 7.11 -9.07 7.91
N ASN A 99 5.80 -8.77 7.95
CA ASN A 99 5.32 -7.40 8.21
C ASN A 99 4.49 -7.30 9.52
N ASN A 100 4.37 -8.41 10.26
CA ASN A 100 3.60 -8.54 11.51
C ASN A 100 2.13 -8.06 11.40
N ARG A 101 1.60 -7.99 10.16
CA ARG A 101 0.21 -7.59 9.90
C ARG A 101 -0.68 -8.82 9.97
N THR A 102 -1.78 -8.68 10.70
CA THR A 102 -2.80 -9.71 10.84
C THR A 102 -4.13 -9.14 10.37
N LEU A 103 -4.76 -9.80 9.40
CA LEU A 103 -6.12 -9.53 8.99
C LEU A 103 -7.00 -10.63 9.57
N LYS A 104 -7.97 -10.22 10.39
CA LYS A 104 -8.95 -11.12 10.97
C LYS A 104 -10.32 -10.73 10.49
N ARG A 105 -11.01 -11.65 9.83
CA ARG A 105 -12.42 -11.51 9.49
C ARG A 105 -13.21 -12.60 10.20
N ILE A 106 -14.22 -12.17 10.94
CA ILE A 106 -15.18 -13.04 11.62
C ILE A 106 -16.47 -12.97 10.84
N ILE A 107 -16.94 -14.11 10.36
CA ILE A 107 -18.20 -14.23 9.63
C ILE A 107 -19.15 -15.07 10.49
N PRO A 108 -20.30 -14.53 10.92
CA PRO A 108 -21.34 -15.32 11.58
C PRO A 108 -21.96 -16.31 10.59
N PHE A 109 -22.31 -17.51 11.07
CA PHE A 109 -23.03 -18.52 10.29
C PHE A 109 -24.35 -18.01 9.69
#